data_AF-A0A800JJQ9-F1
#
_entry.id   AF-A0A800JJQ9-F1
#
_cell.length_a   1.000
_cell.length_b   1.000
_cell.length_c   1.000
_cell.angle_alpha   90.00
_cell.angle_beta   90.00
_cell.angle_gamma   90.00
#
_symmetry.space_group_name_H-M   'P 1'
#
loop_
_entity.id
_entity.type
_entity.pdbx_description
1 polymer ?
#
loop_
_entity_poly.entity_id
_entity_poly.type
_entity_poly.pdbx_seq_one_letter_code
_entity_poly.pdbx_strand_id
1 'polypeptide(L)'
;MKRILPTIIITFFSSLYLSAEKSRYDEPYPVANSKKGLQVEMVEDALVLGVKHAALNFNVTQLVDPNSDPDNPRWVKDGREYYFNRTYLNKIDSSIKKLSDRGVLVNLIVLAYQSGNTQINKLIMHPKAARERPNPLSAFNTVTEDGRRWFVAIMEFIAERWSHPEKKNGRVVGYIIGNEVNSHWWWSNMGRVTMKEFTADYLRTMRLVHSAVRRQSSWARVYISLDHHWNIRYEAGDEGQTFAGRPFITYFAELAKDGGDFDWHLAFHPYPENLRNPKFWNDQSATKKSTTPRITFKNLRVLTTHMRKSEMLYQKQQRRIILSEQGFDTPKAPDGEKIQAAAYCYAYKLVESIDGIDSFILHRHVDHRNEGGLLLGLRRWDKGNPKKKIYDCFRFADTPKWEAIFEFALPVVGIKKWP
;
A
#
# COMPACT_ATOMS: atom_id res chain seq x y z
N MET A 1 40.87 53.07 30.95
CA MET A 1 40.14 51.78 31.02
C MET A 1 38.86 51.88 30.19
N LYS A 2 38.86 51.38 28.95
CA LYS A 2 37.66 51.27 28.10
C LYS A 2 37.28 49.80 28.04
N ARG A 3 36.05 49.46 28.47
CA ARG A 3 35.49 48.10 28.42
C ARG A 3 35.14 47.75 26.98
N ILE A 4 35.64 46.60 26.52
CA ILE A 4 35.33 45.97 25.24
C ILE A 4 34.13 45.03 25.47
N LEU A 5 33.05 45.20 24.71
CA LEU A 5 31.96 44.22 24.60
C LEU A 5 32.29 43.21 23.50
N PRO A 6 31.99 41.90 23.66
CA PRO A 6 32.26 40.91 22.63
C PRO A 6 31.13 40.87 21.59
N THR A 7 31.51 40.91 20.32
CA THR A 7 30.63 40.69 19.17
C THR A 7 30.24 39.22 19.09
N ILE A 8 28.96 38.92 19.29
CA ILE A 8 28.39 37.59 19.04
C ILE A 8 28.17 37.45 17.53
N ILE A 9 28.94 36.59 16.89
CA ILE A 9 28.72 36.16 15.50
C ILE A 9 27.57 35.15 15.53
N ILE A 10 26.38 35.58 15.06
CA ILE A 10 25.25 34.70 14.82
C ILE A 10 25.44 34.09 13.42
N THR A 11 25.83 32.82 13.37
CA THR A 11 25.86 32.03 12.14
C THR A 11 24.42 31.75 11.71
N PHE A 12 23.93 32.46 10.70
CA PHE A 12 22.66 32.14 10.04
C PHE A 12 22.80 30.79 9.32
N PHE A 13 22.19 29.73 9.86
CA PHE A 13 21.84 28.56 9.07
C PHE A 13 20.73 28.98 8.11
N SER A 14 21.10 29.25 6.86
CA SER A 14 20.15 29.42 5.77
C SER A 14 19.41 28.10 5.56
N SER A 15 18.17 28.03 6.02
CA SER A 15 17.19 27.04 5.56
C SER A 15 16.97 27.27 4.07
N LEU A 16 17.60 26.44 3.24
CA LEU A 16 17.21 26.29 1.85
C LEU A 16 15.78 25.77 1.85
N TYR A 17 14.82 26.69 1.72
CA TYR A 17 13.52 26.38 1.15
C TYR A 17 13.81 25.88 -0.27
N LEU A 18 13.82 24.55 -0.46
CA LEU A 18 13.66 23.99 -1.79
C LEU A 18 12.33 24.55 -2.32
N SER A 19 12.43 25.46 -3.28
CA SER A 19 11.35 25.69 -4.24
C SER A 19 10.81 24.33 -4.65
N ALA A 20 9.50 24.12 -4.54
CA ALA A 20 8.89 22.88 -5.00
C ALA A 20 9.28 22.68 -6.47
N GLU A 21 10.22 21.77 -6.73
CA GLU A 21 10.61 21.45 -8.09
C GLU A 21 9.34 20.99 -8.81
N LYS A 22 8.98 21.72 -9.88
CA LYS A 22 7.85 21.34 -10.71
C LYS A 22 8.11 19.92 -11.24
N SER A 23 7.11 19.06 -11.13
CA SER A 23 7.18 17.70 -11.68
C SER A 23 7.55 17.73 -13.17
N ARG A 24 8.44 16.83 -13.58
CA ARG A 24 8.85 16.67 -14.98
C ARG A 24 7.65 16.44 -15.90
N TYR A 25 6.71 15.60 -15.45
CA TYR A 25 5.45 15.33 -16.12
C TYR A 25 4.29 15.82 -15.25
N ASP A 26 3.39 16.60 -15.85
CA ASP A 26 2.29 17.24 -15.15
C ASP A 26 0.94 16.85 -15.78
N GLU A 27 0.14 16.10 -15.04
CA GLU A 27 -1.19 15.64 -15.44
C GLU A 27 -2.10 15.49 -14.21
N PRO A 28 -3.44 15.56 -14.36
CA PRO A 28 -4.34 15.28 -13.25
C PRO A 28 -4.30 13.80 -12.85
N TYR A 29 -4.68 13.50 -11.59
CA TYR A 29 -4.89 12.12 -11.17
C TYR A 29 -6.03 11.48 -11.97
N PRO A 30 -5.81 10.29 -12.57
CA PRO A 30 -6.82 9.65 -13.42
C PRO A 30 -8.01 9.17 -12.58
N VAL A 31 -9.20 9.25 -13.16
CA VAL A 31 -10.46 8.86 -12.49
C VAL A 31 -10.89 7.48 -12.99
N ALA A 32 -11.20 6.59 -12.05
CA ALA A 32 -11.87 5.32 -12.32
C ALA A 32 -13.38 5.45 -12.15
N ASN A 33 -14.12 4.71 -12.96
CA ASN A 33 -15.59 4.69 -12.99
C ASN A 33 -16.22 3.73 -11.96
N SER A 34 -15.42 2.93 -11.26
CA SER A 34 -15.85 2.18 -10.08
C SER A 34 -14.67 1.93 -9.16
N LYS A 35 -14.95 1.55 -7.90
CA LYS A 35 -13.91 1.22 -6.91
C LYS A 35 -13.39 -0.22 -7.03
N LYS A 36 -13.87 -1.01 -8.00
CA LYS A 36 -13.55 -2.44 -8.10
C LYS A 36 -12.08 -2.66 -8.45
N GLY A 37 -11.34 -3.29 -7.56
CA GLY A 37 -9.93 -3.63 -7.77
C GLY A 37 -9.55 -5.02 -7.29
N LEU A 38 -8.38 -5.47 -7.74
CA LEU A 38 -7.82 -6.79 -7.45
C LEU A 38 -6.30 -6.70 -7.26
N GLN A 39 -5.74 -7.45 -6.31
CA GLN A 39 -4.30 -7.72 -6.29
C GLN A 39 -4.00 -8.78 -7.36
N VAL A 40 -3.42 -8.34 -8.48
CA VAL A 40 -3.45 -9.11 -9.73
C VAL A 40 -2.33 -10.14 -9.79
N GLU A 41 -2.71 -11.42 -9.90
CA GLU A 41 -1.79 -12.54 -10.23
C GLU A 41 -1.91 -12.99 -11.70
N MET A 42 -3.11 -12.97 -12.29
CA MET A 42 -3.38 -13.36 -13.67
C MET A 42 -3.96 -12.19 -14.49
N VAL A 43 -3.11 -11.50 -15.28
CA VAL A 43 -3.50 -10.26 -15.97
C VAL A 43 -4.71 -10.42 -16.89
N GLU A 44 -4.74 -11.47 -17.73
CA GLU A 44 -5.84 -11.66 -18.69
C GLU A 44 -7.18 -11.91 -17.96
N ASP A 45 -7.17 -12.68 -16.87
CA ASP A 45 -8.38 -12.92 -16.07
C ASP A 45 -8.83 -11.66 -15.34
N ALA A 46 -7.90 -10.84 -14.82
CA ALA A 46 -8.23 -9.56 -14.21
C ALA A 46 -8.94 -8.62 -15.19
N LEU A 47 -8.51 -8.60 -16.45
CA LEU A 47 -9.16 -7.82 -17.51
C LEU A 47 -10.56 -8.37 -17.84
N VAL A 48 -10.75 -9.69 -17.86
CA VAL A 48 -12.08 -10.33 -18.04
C VAL A 48 -13.02 -10.03 -16.86
N LEU A 49 -12.48 -9.96 -15.64
CA LEU A 49 -13.19 -9.53 -14.43
C LEU A 49 -13.57 -8.04 -14.45
N GLY A 50 -12.98 -7.25 -15.37
CA GLY A 50 -13.30 -5.84 -15.57
C GLY A 50 -12.81 -4.93 -14.45
N VAL A 51 -11.69 -5.27 -13.80
CA VAL A 51 -11.09 -4.46 -12.73
C VAL A 51 -10.83 -3.02 -13.18
N LYS A 52 -11.01 -2.06 -12.28
CA LYS A 52 -10.67 -0.64 -12.50
C LYS A 52 -9.41 -0.22 -11.77
N HIS A 53 -9.08 -0.94 -10.70
CA HIS A 53 -7.84 -0.76 -9.95
C HIS A 53 -7.07 -2.09 -9.88
N ALA A 54 -5.75 -2.01 -9.91
CA ALA A 54 -4.88 -3.16 -9.69
C ALA A 54 -3.81 -2.81 -8.66
N ALA A 55 -3.50 -3.76 -7.78
CA ALA A 55 -2.25 -3.74 -7.02
C ALA A 55 -1.32 -4.83 -7.55
N LEU A 56 -0.03 -4.51 -7.69
CA LEU A 56 1.03 -5.45 -8.03
C LEU A 56 2.14 -5.35 -6.99
N ASN A 57 2.62 -6.50 -6.51
CA ASN A 57 3.81 -6.52 -5.65
C ASN A 57 5.05 -6.16 -6.48
N PHE A 58 5.84 -5.23 -5.97
CA PHE A 58 7.10 -4.79 -6.56
C PHE A 58 8.22 -4.99 -5.55
N ASN A 59 8.99 -6.08 -5.72
CA ASN A 59 10.12 -6.39 -4.87
C ASN A 59 11.39 -5.66 -5.33
N VAL A 60 11.87 -4.69 -4.56
CA VAL A 60 13.06 -3.91 -4.90
C VAL A 60 14.34 -4.75 -4.90
N THR A 61 14.41 -5.85 -4.15
CA THR A 61 15.62 -6.72 -4.14
C THR A 61 15.76 -7.56 -5.41
N GLN A 62 14.68 -7.75 -6.17
CA GLN A 62 14.76 -8.39 -7.50
C GLN A 62 15.11 -7.40 -8.61
N LEU A 63 14.95 -6.10 -8.36
CA LEU A 63 15.25 -5.04 -9.31
C LEU A 63 16.74 -4.72 -9.36
N VAL A 64 17.40 -4.66 -8.20
CA VAL A 64 18.77 -4.13 -8.09
C VAL A 64 19.77 -5.07 -8.73
N ASP A 65 20.62 -4.53 -9.59
CA ASP A 65 21.81 -5.19 -10.10
C ASP A 65 23.07 -4.49 -9.55
N PRO A 66 23.69 -5.04 -8.50
CA PRO A 66 24.90 -4.44 -7.93
C PRO A 66 26.15 -4.74 -8.76
N ASN A 67 26.10 -5.66 -9.72
CA ASN A 67 27.24 -6.02 -10.57
C ASN A 67 27.40 -5.09 -11.77
N SER A 68 26.43 -4.21 -12.02
CA SER A 68 26.46 -3.22 -13.09
C SER A 68 26.62 -3.84 -14.48
N ASP A 69 25.80 -4.86 -14.78
CA ASP A 69 25.77 -5.46 -16.12
C ASP A 69 25.40 -4.38 -17.15
N PRO A 70 26.25 -4.09 -18.16
CA PRO A 70 26.00 -3.03 -19.13
C PRO A 70 24.76 -3.28 -20.00
N ASP A 71 24.27 -4.53 -20.07
CA ASP A 71 23.03 -4.86 -20.77
C ASP A 71 21.79 -4.55 -19.91
N ASN A 72 21.93 -4.19 -18.64
CA ASN A 72 20.80 -3.80 -17.80
C ASN A 72 20.44 -2.31 -17.97
N PRO A 73 19.14 -1.94 -17.88
CA PRO A 73 18.72 -0.55 -17.77
C PRO A 73 19.52 0.22 -16.71
N ARG A 74 19.97 1.41 -17.09
CA ARG A 74 20.81 2.30 -16.27
C ARG A 74 20.09 3.58 -15.90
N TRP A 75 20.29 4.05 -14.67
CA TRP A 75 19.90 5.38 -14.20
C TRP A 75 21.13 6.12 -13.65
N VAL A 76 21.23 7.41 -13.96
CA VAL A 76 22.34 8.25 -13.48
C VAL A 76 21.79 9.25 -12.48
N LYS A 77 22.34 9.23 -11.27
CA LYS A 77 21.98 10.17 -10.19
C LYS A 77 23.23 10.61 -9.46
N ASP A 78 23.42 11.94 -9.35
CA ASP A 78 24.54 12.59 -8.67
C ASP A 78 25.92 12.05 -9.13
N GLY A 79 26.07 11.90 -10.46
CA GLY A 79 27.29 11.40 -11.09
C GLY A 79 27.55 9.91 -10.93
N ARG A 80 26.62 9.15 -10.33
CA ARG A 80 26.72 7.69 -10.14
C ARG A 80 25.71 6.96 -11.03
N GLU A 81 26.12 5.79 -11.48
CA GLU A 81 25.29 4.90 -12.29
C GLU A 81 24.69 3.79 -11.43
N TYR A 82 23.42 3.49 -11.69
CA TYR A 82 22.65 2.45 -11.03
C TYR A 82 22.06 1.54 -12.10
N TYR A 83 22.24 0.24 -11.94
CA TYR A 83 21.80 -0.76 -12.91
C TYR A 83 20.64 -1.58 -12.33
N PHE A 84 19.70 -1.95 -13.21
CA PHE A 84 18.47 -2.62 -12.83
C PHE A 84 18.20 -3.84 -13.70
N ASN A 85 17.88 -4.97 -13.07
CA ASN A 85 17.61 -6.25 -13.69
C ASN A 85 16.53 -6.14 -14.79
N ARG A 86 16.96 -6.26 -16.06
CA ARG A 86 16.11 -6.17 -17.24
C ARG A 86 15.01 -7.22 -17.26
N THR A 87 15.31 -8.45 -16.86
CA THR A 87 14.36 -9.57 -16.89
C THR A 87 13.19 -9.34 -15.93
N TYR A 88 13.49 -8.92 -14.70
CA TYR A 88 12.47 -8.57 -13.71
C TYR A 88 11.63 -7.37 -14.18
N LEU A 89 12.29 -6.33 -14.72
CA LEU A 89 11.61 -5.15 -15.27
C LEU A 89 10.66 -5.50 -16.41
N ASN A 90 11.13 -6.24 -17.42
CA ASN A 90 10.30 -6.62 -18.56
C ASN A 90 9.04 -7.39 -18.14
N LYS A 91 9.14 -8.24 -17.11
CA LYS A 91 8.00 -8.97 -16.56
C LYS A 91 6.98 -8.03 -15.92
N ILE A 92 7.43 -7.08 -15.10
CA ILE A 92 6.51 -6.16 -14.44
C ILE A 92 5.93 -5.14 -15.41
N ASP A 93 6.72 -4.64 -16.36
CA ASP A 93 6.29 -3.72 -17.42
C ASP A 93 5.19 -4.34 -18.27
N SER A 94 5.34 -5.62 -18.65
CA SER A 94 4.30 -6.33 -19.41
C SER A 94 2.97 -6.36 -18.66
N SER A 95 3.00 -6.61 -17.34
CA SER A 95 1.78 -6.61 -16.51
C SER A 95 1.18 -5.21 -16.37
N ILE A 96 2.00 -4.22 -16.03
CA ILE A 96 1.58 -2.81 -15.85
C ILE A 96 1.00 -2.29 -17.16
N LYS A 97 1.68 -2.52 -18.28
CA LYS A 97 1.25 -2.05 -19.61
C LYS A 97 -0.09 -2.64 -20.01
N LYS A 98 -0.25 -3.96 -19.96
CA LYS A 98 -1.53 -4.61 -20.32
C LYS A 98 -2.72 -4.09 -19.51
N LEU A 99 -2.51 -3.84 -18.21
CA LEU A 99 -3.54 -3.29 -17.32
C LEU A 99 -3.84 -1.82 -17.65
N SER A 100 -2.81 -0.98 -17.66
CA SER A 100 -2.95 0.46 -17.86
C SER A 100 -3.40 0.85 -19.27
N ASP A 101 -3.02 0.10 -20.32
CA ASP A 101 -3.53 0.27 -21.69
C ASP A 101 -5.05 0.04 -21.77
N ARG A 102 -5.63 -0.71 -20.83
CA ARG A 102 -7.08 -0.92 -20.69
C ARG A 102 -7.75 0.02 -19.69
N GLY A 103 -7.05 1.08 -19.27
CA GLY A 103 -7.57 2.09 -18.35
C GLY A 103 -7.61 1.65 -16.88
N VAL A 104 -6.97 0.53 -16.52
CA VAL A 104 -6.87 0.08 -15.13
C VAL A 104 -5.84 0.95 -14.39
N LEU A 105 -6.23 1.50 -13.24
CA LEU A 105 -5.34 2.27 -12.38
C LEU A 105 -4.43 1.34 -11.56
N VAL A 106 -3.15 1.31 -11.91
CA VAL A 106 -2.17 0.41 -11.29
C VAL A 106 -1.45 1.08 -10.13
N ASN A 107 -1.49 0.45 -8.95
CA ASN A 107 -0.69 0.78 -7.79
C ASN A 107 0.37 -0.30 -7.55
N LEU A 108 1.55 0.08 -7.11
CA LEU A 108 2.62 -0.85 -6.76
C LEU A 108 2.79 -0.94 -5.25
N ILE A 109 2.81 -2.16 -4.72
CA ILE A 109 3.22 -2.43 -3.34
C ILE A 109 4.74 -2.60 -3.35
N VAL A 110 5.46 -1.55 -2.98
CA VAL A 110 6.92 -1.51 -2.94
C VAL A 110 7.37 -2.27 -1.69
N LEU A 111 8.13 -3.35 -1.89
CA LEU A 111 8.49 -4.31 -0.85
C LEU A 111 9.98 -4.63 -0.91
N ALA A 112 10.61 -4.84 0.25
CA ALA A 112 11.98 -5.34 0.34
C ALA A 112 11.97 -6.76 0.93
N TYR A 113 11.94 -7.78 0.07
CA TYR A 113 12.10 -9.17 0.50
C TYR A 113 13.57 -9.54 0.63
N GLN A 114 13.89 -10.34 1.63
CA GLN A 114 15.19 -10.98 1.73
C GLN A 114 15.51 -11.76 0.47
N SER A 115 16.63 -11.41 -0.15
CA SER A 115 17.17 -12.14 -1.29
C SER A 115 18.23 -13.15 -0.84
N GLY A 116 18.59 -14.06 -1.72
CA GLY A 116 19.77 -14.92 -1.55
C GLY A 116 21.10 -14.17 -1.70
N ASN A 117 21.10 -12.89 -2.10
CA ASN A 117 22.29 -12.09 -2.33
C ASN A 117 22.54 -11.14 -1.14
N THR A 118 23.64 -11.36 -0.42
CA THR A 118 23.98 -10.58 0.79
C THR A 118 24.33 -9.12 0.48
N GLN A 119 24.91 -8.82 -0.69
CA GLN A 119 25.20 -7.46 -1.12
C GLN A 119 23.91 -6.68 -1.39
N ILE A 120 22.96 -7.27 -2.12
CA ILE A 120 21.64 -6.66 -2.35
C ILE A 120 20.92 -6.43 -1.01
N ASN A 121 20.94 -7.42 -0.12
CA ASN A 121 20.32 -7.28 1.20
C ASN A 121 20.92 -6.11 2.00
N LYS A 122 22.26 -5.95 2.00
CA LYS A 122 22.93 -4.82 2.65
C LYS A 122 22.52 -3.47 2.06
N LEU A 123 22.34 -3.39 0.74
CA LEU A 123 21.95 -2.15 0.07
C LEU A 123 20.49 -1.78 0.34
N ILE A 124 19.59 -2.76 0.43
CA ILE A 124 18.15 -2.50 0.33
C ILE A 124 17.39 -2.70 1.63
N MET A 125 17.80 -3.66 2.47
CA MET A 125 17.08 -3.97 3.70
C MET A 125 17.59 -3.14 4.86
N HIS A 126 16.67 -2.68 5.71
CA HIS A 126 17.01 -1.86 6.86
C HIS A 126 18.08 -2.56 7.73
N PRO A 127 19.17 -1.89 8.13
CA PRO A 127 20.31 -2.54 8.79
C PRO A 127 19.98 -3.15 10.15
N LYS A 128 18.92 -2.67 10.81
CA LYS A 128 18.40 -3.26 12.07
C LYS A 128 17.40 -4.41 11.86
N ALA A 129 17.03 -4.74 10.62
CA ALA A 129 16.05 -5.79 10.37
C ALA A 129 16.49 -7.12 10.99
N ALA A 130 15.63 -7.72 11.80
CA ALA A 130 15.94 -8.95 12.52
C ALA A 130 16.22 -10.09 11.54
N ARG A 131 17.33 -10.82 11.73
CA ARG A 131 17.71 -11.96 10.88
C ARG A 131 16.67 -13.08 10.93
N GLU A 132 16.21 -13.38 12.13
CA GLU A 132 15.12 -14.32 12.39
C GLU A 132 13.82 -13.52 12.53
N ARG A 133 12.94 -13.67 11.55
CA ARG A 133 11.67 -12.97 11.49
C ARG A 133 10.62 -13.84 10.83
N PRO A 134 9.33 -13.64 11.16
CA PRO A 134 8.26 -14.54 10.72
C PRO A 134 8.10 -14.56 9.19
N ASN A 135 8.26 -13.39 8.55
CA ASN A 135 8.19 -13.25 7.10
C ASN A 135 9.47 -12.60 6.56
N PRO A 136 9.86 -12.89 5.30
CA PRO A 136 11.10 -12.39 4.72
C PRO A 136 11.07 -10.90 4.34
N LEU A 137 10.14 -10.09 4.87
CA LEU A 137 10.01 -8.67 4.57
C LEU A 137 10.84 -7.80 5.53
N SER A 138 11.36 -6.69 5.00
CA SER A 138 12.13 -5.71 5.75
C SER A 138 11.65 -4.29 5.43
N ALA A 139 11.85 -3.36 6.36
CA ALA A 139 11.88 -1.93 6.05
C ALA A 139 13.05 -1.62 5.09
N PHE A 140 13.04 -0.43 4.49
CA PHE A 140 14.06 -0.04 3.51
C PHE A 140 15.32 0.51 4.19
N ASN A 141 16.49 0.27 3.60
CA ASN A 141 17.74 0.88 4.05
C ASN A 141 17.82 2.34 3.59
N THR A 142 17.29 3.26 4.38
CA THR A 142 17.46 4.70 4.18
C THR A 142 18.42 5.33 5.19
N VAL A 143 19.05 4.50 6.03
CA VAL A 143 19.95 4.89 7.13
C VAL A 143 21.39 5.04 6.65
N THR A 144 21.89 4.07 5.88
CA THR A 144 23.25 4.13 5.33
C THR A 144 23.29 5.02 4.10
N GLU A 145 24.44 5.64 3.82
CA GLU A 145 24.59 6.50 2.64
C GLU A 145 24.34 5.74 1.33
N ASP A 146 24.91 4.54 1.19
CA ASP A 146 24.74 3.71 -0.01
C ASP A 146 23.31 3.19 -0.15
N GLY A 147 22.70 2.72 0.93
CA GLY A 147 21.31 2.26 0.88
C GLY A 147 20.35 3.39 0.51
N ARG A 148 20.53 4.57 1.12
CA ARG A 148 19.74 5.77 0.78
C ARG A 148 19.91 6.17 -0.68
N ARG A 149 21.14 6.16 -1.20
CA ARG A 149 21.45 6.46 -2.61
C ARG A 149 20.75 5.48 -3.56
N TRP A 150 20.90 4.17 -3.31
CA TRP A 150 20.22 3.14 -4.09
C TRP A 150 18.70 3.28 -4.04
N PHE A 151 18.15 3.48 -2.85
CA PHE A 151 16.70 3.61 -2.70
C PHE A 151 16.14 4.82 -3.44
N VAL A 152 16.80 5.98 -3.38
CA VAL A 152 16.41 7.17 -4.17
C VAL A 152 16.52 6.90 -5.67
N ALA A 153 17.62 6.31 -6.14
CA ALA A 153 17.79 6.00 -7.56
C ALA A 153 16.73 5.01 -8.07
N ILE A 154 16.39 3.99 -7.29
CA ILE A 154 15.30 3.05 -7.59
C ILE A 154 13.99 3.81 -7.74
N MET A 155 13.63 4.64 -6.75
CA MET A 155 12.36 5.34 -6.75
C MET A 155 12.25 6.37 -7.88
N GLU A 156 13.33 7.10 -8.19
CA GLU A 156 13.38 8.02 -9.33
C GLU A 156 13.23 7.27 -10.66
N PHE A 157 13.99 6.20 -10.85
CA PHE A 157 13.95 5.39 -12.07
C PHE A 157 12.55 4.84 -12.34
N ILE A 158 11.92 4.21 -11.33
CA ILE A 158 10.59 3.62 -11.52
C ILE A 158 9.49 4.67 -11.63
N ALA A 159 9.63 5.82 -10.96
CA ALA A 159 8.71 6.93 -11.10
C ALA A 159 8.77 7.53 -12.50
N GLU A 160 9.97 7.71 -13.05
CA GLU A 160 10.15 8.22 -14.41
C GLU A 160 9.61 7.22 -15.44
N ARG A 161 10.02 5.95 -15.33
CA ARG A 161 9.70 4.88 -16.27
C ARG A 161 8.19 4.71 -16.51
N TRP A 162 7.39 4.77 -15.45
CA TRP A 162 5.93 4.58 -15.52
C TRP A 162 5.14 5.89 -15.46
N SER A 163 5.82 7.03 -15.51
CA SER A 163 5.21 8.34 -15.74
C SER A 163 5.51 8.90 -17.12
N HIS A 164 6.44 8.29 -17.86
CA HIS A 164 6.85 8.76 -19.19
C HIS A 164 5.66 8.91 -20.16
N PRO A 165 5.52 10.07 -20.85
CA PRO A 165 4.35 10.37 -21.70
C PRO A 165 4.08 9.36 -22.80
N GLU A 166 5.14 8.75 -23.36
CA GLU A 166 5.01 7.71 -24.40
C GLU A 166 4.37 6.41 -23.90
N LYS A 167 4.28 6.19 -22.57
CA LYS A 167 3.66 5.01 -21.94
C LYS A 167 4.17 3.66 -22.49
N LYS A 168 5.43 3.62 -22.98
CA LYS A 168 6.07 2.41 -23.54
C LYS A 168 6.07 1.24 -22.54
N ASN A 169 6.15 1.53 -21.25
CA ASN A 169 6.19 0.55 -20.16
C ASN A 169 4.88 0.50 -19.34
N GLY A 170 3.81 1.12 -19.84
CA GLY A 170 2.57 1.32 -19.09
C GLY A 170 2.61 2.50 -18.12
N ARG A 171 1.62 2.56 -17.22
CA ARG A 171 1.45 3.66 -16.26
C ARG A 171 1.13 3.20 -14.85
N VAL A 172 1.76 3.83 -13.86
CA VAL A 172 1.51 3.67 -12.43
C VAL A 172 0.91 4.95 -11.87
N VAL A 173 -0.07 4.81 -10.98
CA VAL A 173 -0.75 5.94 -10.34
C VAL A 173 -0.47 6.05 -8.85
N GLY A 174 0.19 5.05 -8.26
CA GLY A 174 0.50 5.07 -6.85
C GLY A 174 1.52 4.04 -6.38
N TYR A 175 2.19 4.38 -5.29
CA TYR A 175 3.22 3.58 -4.65
C TYR A 175 2.86 3.40 -3.18
N ILE A 176 2.64 2.16 -2.75
CA ILE A 176 2.38 1.77 -1.36
C ILE A 176 3.72 1.33 -0.77
N ILE A 177 4.19 2.01 0.27
CA ILE A 177 5.58 1.88 0.74
C ILE A 177 5.67 0.96 1.94
N GLY A 178 6.17 -0.25 1.73
CA GLY A 178 6.09 -1.33 2.71
C GLY A 178 4.68 -1.92 2.80
N ASN A 179 4.49 -2.82 3.75
CA ASN A 179 3.21 -3.46 4.01
C ASN A 179 2.91 -3.46 5.51
N GLU A 180 1.67 -3.15 5.88
CA GLU A 180 1.15 -3.16 7.26
C GLU A 180 2.17 -2.67 8.29
N VAL A 181 2.63 -1.42 8.12
CA VAL A 181 3.83 -0.93 8.82
C VAL A 181 3.62 -0.79 10.33
N ASN A 182 2.38 -0.81 10.80
CA ASN A 182 2.06 -0.86 12.23
C ASN A 182 2.25 -2.27 12.85
N SER A 183 2.33 -3.30 12.02
CA SER A 183 2.81 -4.65 12.38
C SER A 183 4.19 -4.90 11.79
N HIS A 184 5.08 -3.92 11.95
CA HIS A 184 6.37 -3.88 11.25
C HIS A 184 7.22 -5.14 11.42
N TRP A 185 7.25 -5.78 12.59
CA TRP A 185 8.06 -6.98 12.83
C TRP A 185 7.81 -8.09 11.79
N TRP A 186 6.58 -8.14 11.35
CA TRP A 186 6.04 -9.06 10.39
C TRP A 186 6.29 -8.53 8.98
N TRP A 187 5.66 -7.42 8.59
CA TRP A 187 5.56 -7.04 7.16
C TRP A 187 6.42 -5.84 6.74
N SER A 188 7.18 -5.24 7.66
CA SER A 188 8.09 -4.11 7.38
C SER A 188 9.26 -4.06 8.38
N ASN A 189 9.98 -5.18 8.54
CA ASN A 189 10.85 -5.39 9.69
C ASN A 189 12.01 -4.38 9.78
N MET A 190 12.06 -3.65 10.90
CA MET A 190 13.08 -2.65 11.27
C MET A 190 13.84 -3.06 12.55
N GLY A 191 13.78 -4.34 12.94
CA GLY A 191 14.20 -4.80 14.26
C GLY A 191 13.21 -4.41 15.35
N ARG A 192 13.62 -4.54 16.62
CA ARG A 192 12.82 -4.09 17.77
C ARG A 192 12.96 -2.58 17.94
N VAL A 193 11.87 -1.84 17.84
CA VAL A 193 11.84 -0.37 17.91
C VAL A 193 10.53 0.12 18.52
N THR A 194 10.56 1.26 19.20
CA THR A 194 9.33 1.93 19.64
C THR A 194 8.57 2.53 18.45
N MET A 195 7.26 2.79 18.62
CA MET A 195 6.46 3.48 17.61
C MET A 195 7.07 4.81 17.16
N LYS A 196 7.65 5.60 18.09
CA LYS A 196 8.23 6.91 17.77
C LYS A 196 9.50 6.78 16.94
N GLU A 197 10.39 5.86 17.30
CA GLU A 197 11.60 5.57 16.53
C GLU A 197 11.26 5.06 15.12
N PHE A 198 10.29 4.14 15.01
CA PHE A 198 9.81 3.67 13.72
C PHE A 198 9.24 4.81 12.88
N THR A 199 8.39 5.67 13.49
CA THR A 199 7.77 6.81 12.78
C THR A 199 8.81 7.76 12.22
N ALA A 200 9.86 8.08 13.00
CA ALA A 200 10.93 8.95 12.54
C ALA A 200 11.70 8.38 11.34
N ASP A 201 11.96 7.07 11.33
CA ASP A 201 12.60 6.40 10.19
C ASP A 201 11.69 6.31 8.97
N TYR A 202 10.45 5.88 9.19
CA TYR A 202 9.48 5.72 8.13
C TYR A 202 9.11 7.06 7.48
N LEU A 203 9.03 8.15 8.25
CA LEU A 203 8.83 9.51 7.72
C LEU A 203 9.98 9.94 6.79
N ARG A 204 11.25 9.66 7.16
CA ARG A 204 12.38 9.91 6.25
C ARG A 204 12.23 9.13 4.95
N THR A 205 11.91 7.85 5.06
CA THR A 205 11.68 6.97 3.90
C THR A 205 10.55 7.51 3.01
N MET A 206 9.42 7.90 3.59
CA MET A 206 8.28 8.47 2.86
C MET A 206 8.62 9.78 2.16
N ARG A 207 9.42 10.65 2.77
CA ARG A 207 9.89 11.90 2.15
C ARG A 207 10.81 11.64 0.95
N LEU A 208 11.72 10.66 1.05
CA LEU A 208 12.60 10.28 -0.06
C LEU A 208 11.78 9.75 -1.25
N VAL A 209 10.81 8.87 -0.99
CA VAL A 209 9.89 8.35 -2.01
C VAL A 209 9.10 9.49 -2.63
N HIS A 210 8.45 10.31 -1.80
CA HIS A 210 7.62 11.42 -2.26
C HIS A 210 8.40 12.40 -3.14
N SER A 211 9.60 12.79 -2.72
CA SER A 211 10.47 13.67 -3.52
C SER A 211 10.85 13.03 -4.85
N ALA A 212 11.21 11.74 -4.86
CA ALA A 212 11.54 11.00 -6.07
C ALA A 212 10.35 10.92 -7.04
N VAL A 213 9.15 10.61 -6.52
CA VAL A 213 7.92 10.50 -7.31
C VAL A 213 7.48 11.87 -7.83
N ARG A 214 7.50 12.91 -6.99
CA ARG A 214 7.07 14.27 -7.36
C ARG A 214 8.01 14.96 -8.34
N ARG A 215 9.30 14.67 -8.33
CA ARG A 215 10.21 15.13 -9.40
C ARG A 215 9.81 14.61 -10.77
N GLN A 216 9.20 13.43 -10.84
CA GLN A 216 8.81 12.82 -12.12
C GLN A 216 7.35 13.10 -12.49
N SER A 217 6.42 13.05 -11.53
CA SER A 217 4.97 13.12 -11.80
C SER A 217 4.21 13.96 -10.78
N SER A 218 3.26 14.78 -11.26
CA SER A 218 2.39 15.56 -10.37
C SER A 218 1.21 14.75 -9.81
N TRP A 219 0.83 13.65 -10.46
CA TRP A 219 -0.34 12.86 -10.06
C TRP A 219 -0.02 11.68 -9.13
N ALA A 220 1.08 10.93 -9.34
CA ALA A 220 1.21 9.60 -8.75
C ALA A 220 1.30 9.68 -7.22
N ARG A 221 0.46 8.96 -6.50
CA ARG A 221 0.31 9.12 -5.03
C ARG A 221 1.24 8.20 -4.25
N VAL A 222 1.65 8.61 -3.05
CA VAL A 222 2.47 7.79 -2.15
C VAL A 222 1.66 7.42 -0.92
N TYR A 223 1.58 6.13 -0.60
CA TYR A 223 0.68 5.58 0.40
C TYR A 223 1.44 4.92 1.56
N ILE A 224 0.97 5.20 2.77
CA ILE A 224 1.31 4.47 4.00
C ILE A 224 0.42 3.23 4.09
N SER A 225 0.98 2.04 4.31
CA SER A 225 0.20 0.80 4.46
C SER A 225 -0.07 0.47 5.92
N LEU A 226 -1.34 0.28 6.32
CA LEU A 226 -1.74 -0.11 7.67
C LEU A 226 -2.70 -1.31 7.67
N ASP A 227 -2.56 -2.17 8.68
CA ASP A 227 -3.53 -3.21 8.98
C ASP A 227 -4.75 -2.69 9.78
N HIS A 228 -5.71 -3.57 10.08
CA HIS A 228 -6.96 -3.20 10.76
C HIS A 228 -6.83 -2.84 12.25
N HIS A 229 -5.67 -3.00 12.89
CA HIS A 229 -5.46 -2.75 14.32
C HIS A 229 -5.35 -1.24 14.57
N TRP A 230 -6.44 -0.63 15.04
CA TRP A 230 -6.59 0.83 15.04
C TRP A 230 -6.24 1.48 16.38
N ASN A 231 -6.85 1.05 17.49
CA ASN A 231 -6.51 1.48 18.85
C ASN A 231 -5.90 0.36 19.70
N ILE A 232 -5.53 -0.76 19.07
CA ILE A 232 -4.80 -1.87 19.66
C ILE A 232 -3.63 -2.23 18.76
N ARG A 233 -2.65 -2.97 19.26
CA ARG A 233 -1.57 -3.57 18.46
C ARG A 233 -1.96 -4.94 17.94
N TYR A 234 -1.19 -5.48 16.99
CA TYR A 234 -1.32 -6.88 16.64
C TYR A 234 -0.90 -7.75 17.83
N GLU A 235 -1.75 -8.69 18.22
CA GLU A 235 -1.59 -9.40 19.49
C GLU A 235 -0.33 -10.27 19.55
N ALA A 236 0.09 -10.80 18.39
CA ALA A 236 1.22 -11.72 18.27
C ALA A 236 2.59 -11.10 18.63
N GLY A 237 2.70 -9.76 18.75
CA GLY A 237 3.96 -9.08 19.05
C GLY A 237 3.87 -8.03 20.12
N ASP A 238 4.98 -7.76 20.80
CA ASP A 238 5.05 -6.72 21.83
C ASP A 238 5.21 -5.29 21.24
N GLU A 239 5.32 -4.29 22.12
CA GLU A 239 5.41 -2.87 21.76
C GLU A 239 6.66 -2.51 20.93
N GLY A 240 7.68 -3.38 20.93
CA GLY A 240 8.86 -3.24 20.09
C GLY A 240 8.69 -3.87 18.70
N GLN A 241 7.57 -4.53 18.44
CA GLN A 241 7.30 -5.32 17.23
C GLN A 241 6.07 -4.85 16.46
N THR A 242 5.14 -4.19 17.14
CA THR A 242 3.89 -3.70 16.59
C THR A 242 3.29 -2.62 17.48
N PHE A 243 2.50 -1.74 16.88
CA PHE A 243 1.80 -0.65 17.54
C PHE A 243 0.45 -0.39 16.88
N ALA A 244 -0.40 0.40 17.53
CA ALA A 244 -1.71 0.74 17.02
C ALA A 244 -1.65 1.72 15.84
N GLY A 245 -2.51 1.54 14.84
CA GLY A 245 -2.53 2.36 13.63
C GLY A 245 -2.94 3.82 13.86
N ARG A 246 -3.90 4.10 14.76
CA ARG A 246 -4.37 5.47 15.04
C ARG A 246 -3.29 6.34 15.69
N PRO A 247 -2.66 5.94 16.80
CA PRO A 247 -1.59 6.75 17.40
C PRO A 247 -0.43 6.94 16.42
N PHE A 248 -0.07 5.91 15.66
CA PHE A 248 0.98 5.98 14.64
C PHE A 248 0.67 7.02 13.56
N ILE A 249 -0.48 6.93 12.89
CA ILE A 249 -0.78 7.84 11.77
C ILE A 249 -1.01 9.28 12.23
N THR A 250 -1.53 9.47 13.46
CA THR A 250 -1.66 10.80 14.07
C THR A 250 -0.29 11.42 14.33
N TYR A 251 0.62 10.65 14.94
CA TYR A 251 1.98 11.11 15.23
C TYR A 251 2.81 11.31 13.95
N PHE A 252 2.63 10.46 12.94
CA PHE A 252 3.23 10.66 11.62
C PHE A 252 2.77 11.99 10.99
N ALA A 253 1.46 12.28 11.04
CA ALA A 253 0.90 13.51 10.49
C ALA A 253 1.43 14.77 11.20
N GLU A 254 1.57 14.71 12.52
CA GLU A 254 2.18 15.75 13.35
C GLU A 254 3.63 16.03 12.91
N LEU A 255 4.49 15.00 12.91
CA LEU A 255 5.89 15.14 12.49
C LEU A 255 6.03 15.56 11.01
N ALA A 256 5.13 15.10 10.15
CA ALA A 256 5.12 15.51 8.74
C ALA A 256 4.86 17.03 8.63
N LYS A 257 3.92 17.58 9.40
CA LYS A 257 3.61 19.02 9.40
C LYS A 257 4.74 19.85 9.96
N ASP A 258 5.33 19.43 11.08
CA ASP A 258 6.43 20.14 11.73
C ASP A 258 7.67 20.21 10.81
N GLY A 259 7.93 19.15 10.05
CA GLY A 259 9.05 19.08 9.10
C GLY A 259 8.73 19.56 7.68
N GLY A 260 7.60 20.24 7.46
CA GLY A 260 7.09 20.62 6.15
C GLY A 260 6.17 19.55 5.57
N ASP A 261 4.86 19.84 5.56
CA ASP A 261 3.84 18.86 5.17
C ASP A 261 3.90 18.48 3.69
N PHE A 262 3.38 17.30 3.33
CA PHE A 262 3.34 16.78 1.96
C PHE A 262 2.13 15.86 1.72
N ASP A 263 1.74 15.66 0.45
CA ASP A 263 0.58 14.87 0.03
C ASP A 263 0.82 13.35 0.10
N TRP A 264 1.09 12.84 1.30
CA TRP A 264 0.98 11.39 1.57
C TRP A 264 -0.48 10.94 1.66
N HIS A 265 -0.71 9.66 1.41
CA HIS A 265 -2.02 9.01 1.37
C HIS A 265 -2.05 7.73 2.21
N LEU A 266 -3.21 7.09 2.35
CA LEU A 266 -3.37 5.88 3.16
C LEU A 266 -3.83 4.66 2.33
N ALA A 267 -3.11 3.56 2.49
CA ALA A 267 -3.47 2.23 2.04
C ALA A 267 -3.86 1.42 3.30
N PHE A 268 -5.15 1.12 3.47
CA PHE A 268 -5.68 0.55 4.72
C PHE A 268 -6.25 -0.85 4.50
N HIS A 269 -6.00 -1.80 5.42
CA HIS A 269 -6.42 -3.19 5.29
C HIS A 269 -7.54 -3.59 6.26
N PRO A 270 -8.82 -3.29 5.97
CA PRO A 270 -9.95 -3.61 6.83
C PRO A 270 -10.38 -5.07 6.78
N TYR A 271 -9.49 -6.02 7.09
CA TYR A 271 -9.87 -7.43 7.24
C TYR A 271 -10.97 -7.61 8.29
N PRO A 272 -11.85 -8.64 8.15
CA PRO A 272 -12.69 -9.09 9.26
C PRO A 272 -11.86 -9.32 10.53
N GLU A 273 -12.44 -9.09 11.71
CA GLU A 273 -11.66 -9.14 12.96
C GLU A 273 -11.01 -10.51 13.21
N ASN A 274 -11.70 -11.57 12.78
CA ASN A 274 -11.18 -12.92 12.69
C ASN A 274 -10.97 -13.26 11.23
N LEU A 275 -9.71 -13.43 10.81
CA LEU A 275 -9.36 -13.75 9.42
C LEU A 275 -10.04 -15.02 8.90
N ARG A 276 -10.44 -15.96 9.78
CA ARG A 276 -11.15 -17.21 9.43
C ARG A 276 -12.66 -17.05 9.32
N ASN A 277 -13.20 -15.91 9.73
CA ASN A 277 -14.63 -15.66 9.71
C ASN A 277 -14.93 -14.43 8.84
N PRO A 278 -15.39 -14.64 7.59
CA PRO A 278 -15.67 -13.54 6.68
C PRO A 278 -16.91 -12.71 7.06
N LYS A 279 -17.69 -13.12 8.07
CA LYS A 279 -18.92 -12.45 8.52
C LYS A 279 -18.62 -11.18 9.33
N PHE A 280 -17.94 -10.21 8.72
CA PHE A 280 -17.46 -8.99 9.38
C PHE A 280 -18.58 -8.16 10.03
N TRP A 281 -19.84 -8.33 9.60
CA TRP A 281 -20.98 -7.66 10.22
C TRP A 281 -21.18 -8.06 11.70
N ASN A 282 -20.65 -9.23 12.09
CA ASN A 282 -20.66 -9.72 13.46
C ASN A 282 -19.43 -9.28 14.28
N ASP A 283 -18.50 -8.51 13.69
CA ASP A 283 -17.27 -8.11 14.38
C ASP A 283 -17.57 -7.32 15.66
N GLN A 284 -17.05 -7.77 16.80
CA GLN A 284 -17.30 -7.16 18.11
C GLN A 284 -16.34 -6.00 18.38
N SER A 285 -15.08 -6.14 17.95
CA SER A 285 -14.03 -5.14 18.12
C SER A 285 -14.15 -3.95 17.16
N ALA A 286 -15.05 -4.04 16.18
CA ALA A 286 -15.35 -2.99 15.21
C ALA A 286 -16.59 -2.18 15.62
N THR A 287 -16.39 -1.20 16.50
CA THR A 287 -17.45 -0.31 17.01
C THR A 287 -17.55 0.99 16.18
N LYS A 288 -18.64 1.76 16.37
CA LYS A 288 -18.81 3.07 15.73
C LYS A 288 -18.05 4.21 16.43
N LYS A 289 -17.39 3.94 17.55
CA LYS A 289 -16.67 4.96 18.35
C LYS A 289 -15.27 5.19 17.77
N SER A 290 -14.72 6.40 17.97
CA SER A 290 -13.32 6.71 17.62
C SER A 290 -12.30 5.85 18.36
N THR A 291 -12.68 5.31 19.52
CA THR A 291 -11.90 4.39 20.36
C THR A 291 -12.01 2.92 19.93
N THR A 292 -12.64 2.63 18.79
CA THR A 292 -12.77 1.25 18.28
C THR A 292 -11.43 0.52 18.25
N PRO A 293 -11.32 -0.70 18.81
CA PRO A 293 -10.09 -1.47 18.74
C PRO A 293 -9.62 -1.71 17.29
N ARG A 294 -10.51 -2.20 16.43
CA ARG A 294 -10.23 -2.45 15.01
C ARG A 294 -11.11 -1.60 14.09
N ILE A 295 -10.62 -1.37 12.87
CA ILE A 295 -11.43 -0.90 11.75
C ILE A 295 -11.55 -2.04 10.74
N THR A 296 -12.76 -2.54 10.55
CA THR A 296 -13.09 -3.55 9.54
C THR A 296 -14.14 -2.98 8.59
N PHE A 297 -14.62 -3.76 7.62
CA PHE A 297 -15.72 -3.33 6.74
C PHE A 297 -16.97 -2.86 7.53
N LYS A 298 -17.19 -3.36 8.75
CA LYS A 298 -18.34 -3.01 9.61
C LYS A 298 -18.39 -1.53 10.00
N ASN A 299 -17.24 -0.91 10.21
CA ASN A 299 -17.13 0.44 10.77
C ASN A 299 -16.20 1.36 9.95
N LEU A 300 -15.97 1.09 8.67
CA LEU A 300 -15.09 1.86 7.77
C LEU A 300 -15.28 3.38 7.82
N ARG A 301 -16.49 3.87 8.07
CA ARG A 301 -16.75 5.32 8.20
C ARG A 301 -15.92 5.96 9.32
N VAL A 302 -15.58 5.24 10.38
CA VAL A 302 -14.68 5.70 11.46
C VAL A 302 -13.32 6.13 10.89
N LEU A 303 -12.77 5.38 9.91
CA LEU A 303 -11.52 5.72 9.23
C LEU A 303 -11.65 7.05 8.48
N THR A 304 -12.67 7.16 7.62
CA THR A 304 -12.84 8.39 6.82
C THR A 304 -13.13 9.62 7.67
N THR A 305 -13.86 9.46 8.78
CA THR A 305 -14.10 10.55 9.73
C THR A 305 -12.79 10.98 10.40
N HIS A 306 -11.91 10.04 10.77
CA HIS A 306 -10.60 10.37 11.31
C HIS A 306 -9.73 11.12 10.29
N MET A 307 -9.69 10.66 9.04
CA MET A 307 -8.89 11.26 7.97
C MET A 307 -9.39 12.65 7.52
N ARG A 308 -10.62 13.05 7.90
CA ARG A 308 -11.18 14.39 7.65
C ARG A 308 -10.85 15.43 8.73
N LYS A 309 -10.23 15.02 9.84
CA LYS A 309 -9.84 15.97 10.89
C LYS A 309 -8.74 16.91 10.40
N SER A 310 -8.72 18.14 10.93
CA SER A 310 -7.77 19.19 10.54
C SER A 310 -6.31 18.74 10.60
N GLU A 311 -5.94 17.96 11.61
CA GLU A 311 -4.60 17.41 11.79
C GLU A 311 -4.21 16.42 10.68
N MET A 312 -5.17 15.82 9.98
CA MET A 312 -4.97 14.84 8.90
C MET A 312 -5.09 15.44 7.49
N LEU A 313 -5.48 16.70 7.34
CA LEU A 313 -5.62 17.36 6.03
C LEU A 313 -4.29 17.84 5.47
N TYR A 314 -4.13 17.79 4.14
CA TYR A 314 -3.03 18.42 3.40
C TYR A 314 -3.61 19.60 2.64
N GLN A 315 -3.11 20.82 2.85
CA GLN A 315 -3.66 22.00 2.16
C GLN A 315 -5.20 22.11 2.25
N LYS A 316 -5.75 21.79 3.43
CA LYS A 316 -7.22 21.72 3.70
C LYS A 316 -7.99 20.65 2.90
N GLN A 317 -7.30 19.79 2.15
CA GLN A 317 -7.88 18.67 1.42
C GLN A 317 -7.69 17.36 2.17
N GLN A 318 -8.70 16.48 2.09
CA GLN A 318 -8.62 15.14 2.67
C GLN A 318 -7.62 14.29 1.88
N ARG A 319 -6.67 13.68 2.61
CA ARG A 319 -5.81 12.63 2.04
C ARG A 319 -6.64 11.42 1.63
N ARG A 320 -6.49 11.00 0.37
CA ARG A 320 -7.23 9.86 -0.19
C ARG A 320 -6.81 8.52 0.41
N ILE A 321 -7.75 7.58 0.43
CA ILE A 321 -7.59 6.24 0.97
C ILE A 321 -7.79 5.21 -0.15
N ILE A 322 -6.97 4.17 -0.18
CA ILE A 322 -7.25 2.93 -0.93
C ILE A 322 -7.34 1.78 0.07
N LEU A 323 -8.21 0.81 -0.20
CA LEU A 323 -8.18 -0.48 0.49
C LEU A 323 -7.36 -1.42 -0.39
N SER A 324 -6.11 -1.68 -0.03
CA SER A 324 -5.09 -2.23 -0.95
C SER A 324 -4.91 -3.74 -0.92
N GLU A 325 -5.18 -4.39 0.20
CA GLU A 325 -5.06 -5.84 0.41
C GLU A 325 -6.01 -6.31 1.52
N GLN A 326 -7.16 -6.91 1.17
CA GLN A 326 -8.08 -7.55 2.13
C GLN A 326 -8.84 -8.68 1.45
N GLY A 327 -9.17 -9.71 2.23
CA GLY A 327 -9.91 -10.86 1.74
C GLY A 327 -10.95 -11.38 2.71
N PHE A 328 -11.72 -12.33 2.21
CA PHE A 328 -12.70 -13.09 2.97
C PHE A 328 -12.31 -14.55 2.87
N ASP A 329 -12.01 -15.19 4.01
CA ASP A 329 -11.71 -16.62 4.04
C ASP A 329 -12.93 -17.41 3.61
N THR A 330 -12.69 -18.56 2.99
CA THR A 330 -13.73 -19.55 2.70
C THR A 330 -13.87 -20.43 3.94
N PRO A 331 -14.94 -20.30 4.75
CA PRO A 331 -15.11 -21.15 5.93
C PRO A 331 -15.13 -22.63 5.55
N LYS A 332 -14.61 -23.49 6.44
CA LYS A 332 -14.67 -24.95 6.30
C LYS A 332 -16.07 -25.46 6.62
N ALA A 333 -17.05 -25.07 5.83
CA ALA A 333 -18.46 -25.45 5.92
C ALA A 333 -19.03 -25.69 4.51
N PRO A 334 -20.09 -26.51 4.35
CA PRO A 334 -20.70 -26.79 3.04
C PRO A 334 -21.12 -25.52 2.27
N ASP A 335 -21.49 -24.46 2.97
CA ASP A 335 -21.89 -23.16 2.41
C ASP A 335 -20.76 -22.11 2.45
N GLY A 336 -19.51 -22.52 2.68
CA GLY A 336 -18.38 -21.61 2.88
C GLY A 336 -18.19 -20.61 1.74
N GLU A 337 -18.24 -21.05 0.48
CA GLU A 337 -18.15 -20.14 -0.68
C GLU A 337 -19.34 -19.18 -0.80
N LYS A 338 -20.53 -19.59 -0.33
CA LYS A 338 -21.71 -18.71 -0.26
C LYS A 338 -21.51 -17.62 0.78
N ILE A 339 -20.97 -17.96 1.95
CA ILE A 339 -20.65 -16.98 3.00
C ILE A 339 -19.55 -16.02 2.51
N GLN A 340 -18.48 -16.54 1.92
CA GLN A 340 -17.39 -15.75 1.35
C GLN A 340 -17.90 -14.74 0.31
N ALA A 341 -18.72 -15.22 -0.63
CA ALA A 341 -19.31 -14.38 -1.67
C ALA A 341 -20.25 -13.31 -1.09
N ALA A 342 -21.07 -13.65 -0.10
CA ALA A 342 -21.96 -12.70 0.57
C ALA A 342 -21.19 -11.60 1.31
N ALA A 343 -20.06 -11.95 1.95
CA ALA A 343 -19.18 -10.96 2.58
C ALA A 343 -18.61 -9.97 1.56
N TYR A 344 -18.14 -10.46 0.42
CA TYR A 344 -17.69 -9.56 -0.65
C TYR A 344 -18.81 -8.65 -1.16
N CYS A 345 -20.01 -9.19 -1.44
CA CYS A 345 -21.14 -8.39 -1.92
C CYS A 345 -21.44 -7.23 -0.97
N TYR A 346 -21.51 -7.51 0.33
CA TYR A 346 -21.81 -6.50 1.33
C TYR A 346 -20.66 -5.49 1.50
N ALA A 347 -19.42 -5.95 1.56
CA ALA A 347 -18.26 -5.07 1.62
C ALA A 347 -18.18 -4.14 0.42
N TYR A 348 -18.43 -4.64 -0.80
CA TYR A 348 -18.39 -3.84 -2.02
C TYR A 348 -19.39 -2.68 -1.97
N LYS A 349 -20.66 -2.95 -1.63
CA LYS A 349 -21.69 -1.90 -1.51
C LYS A 349 -21.39 -0.89 -0.40
N LEU A 350 -20.84 -1.35 0.73
CA LEU A 350 -20.39 -0.44 1.79
C LEU A 350 -19.29 0.50 1.27
N VAL A 351 -18.24 -0.03 0.64
CA VAL A 351 -17.11 0.78 0.16
C VAL A 351 -17.52 1.74 -0.95
N GLU A 352 -18.39 1.30 -1.85
CA GLU A 352 -18.96 2.14 -2.91
C GLU A 352 -19.61 3.40 -2.32
N SER A 353 -20.40 3.25 -1.24
CA SER A 353 -21.13 4.34 -0.57
C SER A 353 -20.27 5.33 0.26
N ILE A 354 -18.95 5.10 0.38
CA ILE A 354 -18.07 5.87 1.27
C ILE A 354 -17.14 6.77 0.46
N ASP A 355 -17.41 8.07 0.43
CA ASP A 355 -16.45 9.05 -0.09
C ASP A 355 -15.18 9.11 0.78
N GLY A 356 -14.05 9.42 0.15
CA GLY A 356 -12.70 9.41 0.72
C GLY A 356 -11.92 8.12 0.44
N ILE A 357 -12.61 7.05 0.05
CA ILE A 357 -12.02 5.77 -0.38
C ILE A 357 -12.13 5.67 -1.90
N ASP A 358 -10.99 5.54 -2.56
CA ASP A 358 -10.88 5.55 -4.03
C ASP A 358 -10.98 4.14 -4.63
N SER A 359 -10.56 3.10 -3.90
CA SER A 359 -10.59 1.72 -4.42
C SER A 359 -10.76 0.67 -3.33
N PHE A 360 -11.39 -0.45 -3.69
CA PHE A 360 -11.38 -1.71 -2.97
C PHE A 360 -10.64 -2.76 -3.79
N ILE A 361 -9.38 -2.98 -3.44
CA ILE A 361 -8.49 -3.97 -4.05
C ILE A 361 -8.58 -5.26 -3.25
N LEU A 362 -9.31 -6.25 -3.81
CA LEU A 362 -9.48 -7.54 -3.17
C LEU A 362 -8.17 -8.34 -3.20
N HIS A 363 -7.83 -8.92 -2.06
CA HIS A 363 -6.87 -9.99 -1.92
C HIS A 363 -7.69 -11.29 -1.67
N ARG A 364 -7.70 -12.29 -2.55
CA ARG A 364 -6.74 -12.51 -3.64
C ARG A 364 -7.34 -13.07 -4.91
N HIS A 365 -6.51 -13.12 -5.95
CA HIS A 365 -6.91 -13.60 -7.27
C HIS A 365 -7.14 -15.12 -7.25
N VAL A 366 -6.17 -15.87 -6.73
CA VAL A 366 -6.21 -17.33 -6.61
C VAL A 366 -5.80 -17.71 -5.20
N ASP A 367 -6.45 -18.68 -4.55
CA ASP A 367 -5.99 -19.19 -3.25
C ASP A 367 -4.49 -19.52 -3.23
N HIS A 368 -3.88 -19.56 -2.05
CA HIS A 368 -2.44 -19.82 -1.95
C HIS A 368 -2.09 -20.69 -0.77
N ARG A 369 -1.12 -21.58 -1.02
CA ARG A 369 -0.69 -22.56 -0.03
C ARG A 369 0.06 -21.93 1.15
N ASN A 370 0.80 -20.86 0.91
CA ASN A 370 1.64 -20.21 1.93
C ASN A 370 0.94 -18.99 2.53
N GLU A 371 -0.29 -19.17 3.02
CA GLU A 371 -1.11 -18.10 3.61
C GLU A 371 -1.76 -18.57 4.92
N GLY A 372 -1.03 -19.38 5.70
CA GLY A 372 -1.53 -19.96 6.95
C GLY A 372 -2.78 -20.83 6.76
N GLY A 373 -3.09 -21.27 5.54
CA GLY A 373 -4.28 -22.04 5.20
C GLY A 373 -5.56 -21.21 5.01
N LEU A 374 -5.46 -19.90 4.84
CA LEU A 374 -6.58 -19.07 4.38
C LEU A 374 -6.88 -19.35 2.89
N LEU A 375 -8.15 -19.27 2.53
CA LEU A 375 -8.68 -19.47 1.18
C LEU A 375 -9.43 -18.22 0.71
N LEU A 376 -8.66 -17.15 0.45
CA LEU A 376 -9.17 -15.81 0.12
C LEU A 376 -9.49 -15.59 -1.37
N GLY A 377 -9.15 -16.55 -2.23
CA GLY A 377 -9.15 -16.40 -3.68
C GLY A 377 -10.52 -16.27 -4.29
N LEU A 378 -10.61 -15.54 -5.41
CA LEU A 378 -11.72 -15.65 -6.37
C LEU A 378 -11.78 -17.03 -7.03
N ARG A 379 -10.64 -17.71 -7.06
CA ARG A 379 -10.42 -19.04 -7.61
C ARG A 379 -9.69 -19.91 -6.60
N ARG A 380 -9.91 -21.22 -6.68
CA ARG A 380 -9.10 -22.20 -5.94
C ARG A 380 -7.73 -22.34 -6.58
N TRP A 381 -6.75 -22.82 -5.82
CA TRP A 381 -5.40 -23.10 -6.31
C TRP A 381 -5.27 -24.46 -7.03
N ASP A 382 -6.35 -25.25 -7.05
CA ASP A 382 -6.40 -26.55 -7.72
C ASP A 382 -6.07 -26.44 -9.23
N LYS A 383 -5.74 -27.57 -9.87
CA LYS A 383 -5.45 -27.61 -11.31
C LYS A 383 -6.56 -26.93 -12.12
N GLY A 384 -6.17 -25.95 -12.94
CA GLY A 384 -7.10 -25.16 -13.76
C GLY A 384 -7.72 -23.94 -13.04
N ASN A 385 -7.34 -23.68 -11.79
CA ASN A 385 -7.80 -22.56 -10.97
C ASN A 385 -9.32 -22.36 -11.02
N PRO A 386 -10.13 -23.36 -10.61
CA PRO A 386 -11.58 -23.31 -10.76
C PRO A 386 -12.16 -22.13 -9.99
N LYS A 387 -13.18 -21.50 -10.59
CA LYS A 387 -13.85 -20.33 -10.03
C LYS A 387 -14.63 -20.71 -8.78
N LYS A 388 -14.57 -19.87 -7.75
CA LYS A 388 -15.47 -19.93 -6.59
C LYS A 388 -16.71 -19.08 -6.84
N LYS A 389 -17.75 -19.24 -6.01
CA LYS A 389 -18.98 -18.42 -6.11
C LYS A 389 -18.73 -16.91 -6.06
N ILE A 390 -17.72 -16.45 -5.30
CA ILE A 390 -17.32 -15.03 -5.23
C ILE A 390 -16.87 -14.47 -6.59
N TYR A 391 -16.39 -15.31 -7.52
CA TYR A 391 -15.89 -14.88 -8.83
C TYR A 391 -16.94 -14.08 -9.62
N ASP A 392 -18.16 -14.62 -9.74
CA ASP A 392 -19.23 -13.93 -10.49
C ASP A 392 -19.74 -12.70 -9.74
N CYS A 393 -19.76 -12.76 -8.41
CA CYS A 393 -20.09 -11.59 -7.58
C CYS A 393 -19.09 -10.45 -7.85
N PHE A 394 -17.79 -10.75 -7.83
CA PHE A 394 -16.74 -9.79 -8.17
C PHE A 394 -16.89 -9.26 -9.60
N ARG A 395 -17.05 -10.17 -10.57
CA ARG A 395 -17.15 -9.82 -11.99
C ARG A 395 -18.27 -8.81 -12.26
N PHE A 396 -19.44 -9.01 -11.66
CA PHE A 396 -20.63 -8.20 -11.96
C PHE A 396 -20.90 -7.05 -10.98
N ALA A 397 -20.09 -6.89 -9.93
CA ALA A 397 -20.31 -5.94 -8.83
C ALA A 397 -20.56 -4.48 -9.26
N ASP A 398 -19.91 -4.03 -10.32
CA ASP A 398 -19.98 -2.65 -10.87
C ASP A 398 -20.70 -2.59 -12.22
N THR A 399 -21.57 -3.56 -12.50
CA THR A 399 -22.32 -3.67 -13.75
C THR A 399 -23.82 -3.60 -13.48
N PRO A 400 -24.69 -3.27 -14.46
CA PRO A 400 -26.14 -3.28 -14.28
C PRO A 400 -26.74 -4.62 -13.79
N LYS A 401 -25.98 -5.73 -13.86
CA LYS A 401 -26.40 -7.06 -13.39
C LYS A 401 -26.18 -7.28 -11.89
N TRP A 402 -25.54 -6.34 -11.18
CA TRP A 402 -25.08 -6.55 -9.80
C TRP A 402 -26.22 -6.95 -8.85
N GLU A 403 -27.40 -6.34 -8.97
CA GLU A 403 -28.54 -6.57 -8.06
C GLU A 403 -28.98 -8.04 -8.06
N ALA A 404 -29.24 -8.60 -9.24
CA ALA A 404 -29.65 -9.99 -9.39
C ALA A 404 -28.56 -10.97 -8.92
N ILE A 405 -27.27 -10.64 -9.16
CA ILE A 405 -26.15 -11.48 -8.71
C ILE A 405 -25.99 -11.42 -7.19
N PHE A 406 -26.29 -10.28 -6.56
CA PHE A 406 -26.07 -10.06 -5.12
C PHE A 406 -27.27 -10.50 -4.27
N GLU A 407 -28.47 -10.67 -4.84
CA GLU A 407 -29.71 -10.94 -4.11
C GLU A 407 -29.60 -12.07 -3.07
N PHE A 408 -28.91 -13.17 -3.41
CA PHE A 408 -28.72 -14.30 -2.50
C PHE A 408 -28.03 -13.93 -1.18
N ALA A 409 -27.25 -12.85 -1.17
CA ALA A 409 -26.44 -12.42 -0.03
C ALA A 409 -27.27 -11.66 1.02
N LEU A 410 -28.39 -11.05 0.65
CA LEU A 410 -29.28 -10.32 1.59
C LEU A 410 -29.68 -11.20 2.80
N PRO A 411 -30.27 -12.40 2.63
CA PRO A 411 -30.60 -13.26 3.76
C PRO A 411 -29.37 -13.85 4.47
N VAL A 412 -28.22 -13.98 3.80
CA VAL A 412 -26.97 -14.49 4.43
C VAL A 412 -26.39 -13.47 5.40
N VAL A 413 -26.42 -12.18 5.02
CA VAL A 413 -25.93 -11.06 5.83
C VAL A 413 -26.97 -10.66 6.89
N GLY A 414 -28.26 -10.88 6.63
CA GLY A 414 -29.36 -10.50 7.51
C GLY A 414 -29.85 -9.06 7.29
N ILE A 415 -29.75 -8.56 6.06
CA ILE A 415 -30.22 -7.23 5.66
C ILE A 415 -31.36 -7.33 4.66
N LYS A 416 -32.27 -6.35 4.67
CA LYS A 416 -33.42 -6.29 3.74
C LYS A 416 -33.12 -5.52 2.45
N LYS A 417 -32.13 -4.62 2.49
CA LYS A 417 -31.72 -3.77 1.37
C LYS A 417 -30.24 -3.41 1.50
N TRP A 418 -29.61 -3.10 0.37
CA TRP A 418 -28.24 -2.61 0.31
C TRP A 418 -28.11 -1.21 0.92
N PRO A 419 -26.94 -0.88 1.51
CA PRO A 419 -26.69 0.39 2.21
C PRO A 419 -26.63 1.63 1.30
#